data_AF-A0A0F9D2E8-F1
#
_entry.id   AF-A0A0F9D2E8-F1
#
_cell.length_a   1.000
_cell.length_b   1.000
_cell.length_c   1.000
_cell.angle_alpha   90.00
_cell.angle_beta   90.00
_cell.angle_gamma   90.00
#
_symmetry.space_group_name_H-M   'P 1'
#
loop_
_entity.id
_entity.type
_entity.pdbx_description
1 polymer ?
#
loop_
_entity_poly.entity_id
_entity_poly.type
_entity_poly.pdbx_seq_one_letter_code
_entity_poly.pdbx_strand_id
1 'polypeptide(L)'
;MQKPDFLNDKPKVLDLFCGAGGLSLGFENAGFQILCAVENHSDPIYTYINNRLEKQNKPDFLIEDIRNIKKRNIDNTIAKSFKIIPKIDVVIGGSPCQGFSLRGRREINDPRN
;
A
#
# COMPACT_ATOMS: atom_id res chain seq x y z
N MET A 1 -16.76 -17.38 -1.46
CA MET A 1 -16.50 -16.88 -0.09
C MET A 1 -17.34 -15.62 0.08
N GLN A 2 -18.18 -15.54 1.11
CA GLN A 2 -19.02 -14.37 1.37
C GLN A 2 -18.10 -13.25 1.90
N LYS A 3 -18.14 -12.06 1.30
CA LYS A 3 -17.33 -10.92 1.79
C LYS A 3 -17.94 -10.43 3.11
N PRO A 4 -17.12 -10.00 4.08
CA PRO A 4 -17.65 -9.35 5.28
C PRO A 4 -18.49 -8.13 4.87
N ASP A 5 -19.68 -8.05 5.44
CA ASP A 5 -20.60 -6.94 5.20
C ASP A 5 -20.26 -5.81 6.18
N PHE A 6 -19.40 -4.89 5.74
CA PHE A 6 -19.04 -3.72 6.52
C PHE A 6 -20.23 -2.76 6.51
N LEU A 7 -20.99 -2.76 7.59
CA LEU A 7 -22.33 -2.20 7.77
C LEU A 7 -22.57 -0.74 7.34
N ASN A 8 -21.60 0.03 6.83
CA ASN A 8 -21.80 1.30 6.10
C ASN A 8 -20.49 1.90 5.53
N ASP A 9 -19.31 1.43 5.95
CA ASP A 9 -18.02 1.98 5.51
C ASP A 9 -16.92 0.91 5.43
N LYS A 10 -16.26 0.80 4.28
CA LYS A 10 -15.13 -0.13 4.09
C LYS A 10 -13.95 0.30 4.97
N PRO A 11 -13.29 -0.60 5.73
CA PRO A 11 -12.11 -0.24 6.50
C PRO A 11 -10.99 0.28 5.60
N LYS A 12 -10.32 1.33 6.03
CA LYS A 12 -9.35 2.07 5.23
C LYS A 12 -7.93 1.60 5.49
N VAL A 13 -7.18 1.38 4.43
CA VAL A 13 -5.86 0.75 4.48
C VAL A 13 -4.79 1.66 3.91
N LEU A 14 -3.64 1.70 4.58
CA LEU A 14 -2.37 2.20 4.07
C LEU A 14 -1.48 1.00 3.73
N ASP A 15 -1.06 0.89 2.47
CA ASP A 15 -0.14 -0.16 2.01
C ASP A 15 1.28 0.38 1.87
N LEU A 16 2.22 -0.18 2.62
CA LEU A 16 3.64 0.19 2.62
C LEU A 16 4.44 -0.87 1.88
N PHE A 17 5.36 -0.46 1.01
CA PHE A 17 6.10 -1.39 0.14
C PHE A 17 5.15 -2.20 -0.75
N CYS A 18 4.19 -1.50 -1.39
CA CYS A 18 3.05 -2.13 -2.04
C CYS A 18 3.43 -2.96 -3.28
N GLY A 19 4.61 -2.70 -3.86
CA GLY A 19 5.09 -3.37 -5.06
C GLY A 19 4.03 -3.40 -6.17
N ALA A 20 3.86 -4.55 -6.79
CA ALA A 20 2.89 -4.75 -7.88
C ALA A 20 1.42 -4.84 -7.40
N GLY A 21 1.15 -4.66 -6.10
CA GLY A 21 -0.21 -4.57 -5.55
C GLY A 21 -0.88 -5.89 -5.19
N GLY A 22 -0.14 -6.99 -5.12
CA GLY A 22 -0.70 -8.32 -4.82
C GLY A 22 -1.34 -8.41 -3.42
N LEU A 23 -0.68 -7.85 -2.40
CA LEU A 23 -1.22 -7.81 -1.03
C LEU A 23 -2.48 -6.93 -0.96
N SER A 24 -2.40 -5.73 -1.53
CA SER A 24 -3.56 -4.87 -1.71
C SER A 24 -4.73 -5.56 -2.42
N LEU A 25 -4.49 -6.41 -3.43
CA LEU A 25 -5.55 -7.15 -4.14
C LEU A 25 -6.29 -8.11 -3.21
N GLY A 26 -5.56 -8.75 -2.29
CA GLY A 26 -6.18 -9.55 -1.24
C GLY A 26 -7.12 -8.73 -0.36
N PHE A 27 -6.67 -7.56 0.11
CA PHE A 27 -7.47 -6.68 0.97
C PHE A 27 -8.70 -6.09 0.25
N GLU A 28 -8.54 -5.63 -0.98
CA GLU A 28 -9.66 -5.16 -1.81
C GLU A 28 -10.67 -6.28 -2.06
N ASN A 29 -10.20 -7.51 -2.34
CA ASN A 29 -11.05 -8.69 -2.47
C ASN A 29 -11.78 -9.03 -1.16
N ALA A 30 -11.16 -8.78 -0.01
CA ALA A 30 -11.76 -8.93 1.30
C ALA A 30 -12.71 -7.78 1.69
N GLY A 31 -12.89 -6.76 0.83
CA GLY A 31 -13.83 -5.67 1.04
C GLY A 31 -13.24 -4.42 1.69
N PHE A 32 -11.92 -4.36 1.87
CA PHE A 32 -11.22 -3.16 2.36
C PHE A 32 -11.05 -2.13 1.25
N GLN A 33 -10.75 -0.89 1.63
CA GLN A 33 -10.40 0.17 0.70
C GLN A 33 -8.95 0.63 0.93
N ILE A 34 -8.12 0.49 -0.10
CA ILE A 34 -6.76 1.03 -0.08
C ILE A 34 -6.83 2.53 -0.36
N LEU A 35 -6.41 3.34 0.59
CA LEU A 35 -6.39 4.80 0.44
C LEU A 35 -5.10 5.28 -0.20
N CYS A 36 -3.98 4.79 0.32
CA CYS A 36 -2.66 5.17 -0.14
C CYS A 36 -1.77 3.93 -0.22
N ALA A 37 -0.99 3.86 -1.31
CA ALA A 37 -0.02 2.80 -1.53
C ALA A 37 1.36 3.43 -1.75
N VAL A 38 2.33 3.03 -0.94
CA VAL A 38 3.70 3.56 -0.91
C VAL A 38 4.64 2.55 -1.55
N GLU A 39 5.47 3.02 -2.45
CA GLU A 39 6.49 2.21 -3.14
C GLU A 39 7.63 3.12 -3.57
N ASN A 40 8.88 2.70 -3.49
CA ASN A 40 10.01 3.56 -3.85
C ASN A 40 10.43 3.42 -5.32
N HIS A 41 9.84 2.48 -6.06
CA HIS A 41 10.08 2.28 -7.49
C HIS A 41 8.82 2.44 -8.36
N SER A 42 8.92 3.15 -9.49
CA SER A 42 7.79 3.37 -10.40
C SER A 42 7.32 2.11 -11.15
N ASP A 43 8.24 1.20 -11.48
CA ASP A 43 7.99 0.02 -12.31
C ASP A 43 6.91 -0.91 -11.74
N PRO A 44 6.97 -1.33 -10.46
CA PRO A 44 5.91 -2.12 -9.85
C PRO A 44 4.58 -1.36 -9.77
N ILE A 45 4.59 -0.03 -9.62
CA ILE A 45 3.36 0.77 -9.63
C ILE A 45 2.67 0.75 -10.99
N TYR A 46 3.41 0.80 -12.10
CA TYR A 46 2.80 0.63 -13.43
C TYR A 46 2.10 -0.73 -13.56
N THR A 47 2.72 -1.78 -13.02
CA THR A 47 2.13 -3.12 -12.97
C THR A 47 0.87 -3.15 -12.10
N TYR A 48 0.90 -2.54 -10.92
CA TYR A 48 -0.27 -2.37 -10.05
C TYR A 48 -1.40 -1.71 -10.84
N ILE A 49 -1.15 -0.53 -11.43
CA ILE A 49 -2.16 0.26 -12.14
C ILE A 49 -2.78 -0.51 -13.30
N ASN A 50 -1.98 -1.25 -14.06
CA ASN A 50 -2.44 -2.00 -15.25
C ASN A 50 -3.25 -3.25 -14.88
N ASN A 51 -2.95 -3.89 -13.75
CA ASN A 51 -3.64 -5.10 -13.29
C ASN A 51 -4.95 -4.82 -12.54
N ARG A 52 -5.29 -3.56 -12.29
CA ARG A 52 -6.59 -3.15 -11.73
C ARG A 52 -7.59 -2.83 -12.84
N LEU A 53 -8.43 -3.82 -13.14
CA LEU A 53 -9.49 -3.75 -14.16
C LEU A 53 -10.48 -2.60 -13.91
N GLU A 54 -10.84 -2.34 -12.65
CA GLU A 54 -11.72 -1.24 -12.29
C GLU A 54 -10.92 -0.03 -11.80
N LYS A 55 -11.03 1.09 -12.54
CA LYS A 55 -10.38 2.36 -12.17
C LYS A 55 -11.02 3.04 -10.95
N GLN A 56 -12.21 2.62 -10.54
CA GLN A 56 -13.08 3.38 -9.64
C GLN A 56 -12.66 3.34 -8.17
N ASN A 57 -11.61 2.60 -7.79
CA ASN A 57 -11.10 2.54 -6.42
C ASN A 57 -9.56 2.42 -6.39
N LYS A 58 -8.85 3.03 -7.35
CA LYS A 58 -7.39 3.03 -7.32
C LYS A 58 -6.91 3.82 -6.10
N PRO A 59 -5.95 3.29 -5.32
CA PRO A 59 -5.35 4.07 -4.24
C PRO A 59 -4.57 5.24 -4.81
N ASP A 60 -4.38 6.27 -3.98
CA ASP A 60 -3.41 7.31 -4.29
C ASP A 60 -2.00 6.76 -4.05
N PHE A 61 -1.13 6.88 -5.07
CA PHE A 61 0.24 6.38 -4.98
C PHE A 61 1.18 7.46 -4.45
N LEU A 62 2.07 7.05 -3.55
CA LEU A 62 3.19 7.86 -3.10
C LEU A 62 4.49 7.12 -3.47
N ILE A 63 5.15 7.61 -4.52
CA ILE A 63 6.39 7.02 -5.02
C ILE A 63 7.57 7.66 -4.27
N GLU A 64 8.00 7.05 -3.17
CA GLU A 64 9.04 7.61 -2.30
C GLU A 64 9.62 6.53 -1.38
N ASP A 65 10.87 6.71 -0.94
CA ASP A 65 11.45 5.92 0.15
C ASP A 65 10.72 6.22 1.45
N ILE A 66 10.24 5.19 2.14
CA ILE A 66 9.47 5.34 3.38
C ILE A 66 10.22 6.13 4.47
N ARG A 67 11.56 6.13 4.45
CA ARG A 67 12.39 6.90 5.39
C ARG A 67 12.24 8.42 5.22
N ASN A 68 11.82 8.86 4.03
CA ASN A 68 11.58 10.26 3.69
C ASN A 68 10.11 10.67 3.89
N ILE A 69 9.21 9.72 4.16
CA ILE A 69 7.76 9.96 4.23
C ILE A 69 7.39 10.41 5.64
N LYS A 70 6.76 11.58 5.72
CA LYS A 70 6.10 12.08 6.94
C LYS A 70 4.59 11.88 6.82
N LYS A 71 3.87 11.93 7.95
CA LYS A 71 2.40 11.91 7.97
C LYS A 71 1.78 12.90 6.98
N ARG A 72 2.33 14.12 6.89
CA ARG A 72 1.86 15.15 5.95
C ARG A 72 1.95 14.72 4.47
N ASN A 73 2.94 13.91 4.09
CA ASN A 73 3.04 13.38 2.73
C ASN A 73 1.87 12.44 2.43
N ILE A 74 1.53 11.56 3.37
CA ILE A 74 0.39 10.63 3.25
C ILE A 74 -0.93 11.40 3.24
N ASP A 75 -1.12 12.30 4.21
CA ASP A 75 -2.29 13.17 4.33
C ASP A 75 -2.55 13.95 3.02
N ASN A 76 -1.51 14.58 2.46
CA ASN A 76 -1.60 15.32 1.21
C ASN A 76 -1.93 14.41 0.00
N THR A 77 -1.40 13.19 -0.01
CA THR A 77 -1.65 12.21 -1.06
C THR A 77 -3.12 11.78 -1.04
N ILE A 78 -3.64 11.44 0.14
CA ILE A 78 -5.05 11.05 0.33
C ILE A 78 -6.01 12.23 0.08
N ALA A 79 -5.64 13.45 0.46
CA ALA A 79 -6.47 14.64 0.28
C ALA A 79 -6.78 14.97 -1.21
N LYS A 80 -6.06 14.36 -2.17
CA LYS A 80 -6.38 14.47 -3.59
C LYS A 80 -7.73 13.83 -3.93
N SER A 81 -8.04 12.72 -3.27
CA SER A 81 -9.25 11.92 -3.51
C SER A 81 -10.35 12.19 -2.47
N PHE A 82 -10.01 12.82 -1.33
CA PHE A 82 -10.94 13.02 -0.21
C PHE A 82 -10.96 14.46 0.29
N LYS A 83 -12.16 15.01 0.53
CA LYS A 83 -12.34 16.35 1.14
C LYS A 83 -11.88 16.42 2.60
N ILE A 84 -11.94 15.30 3.30
CA ILE A 84 -11.52 15.13 4.69
C ILE A 84 -10.64 13.88 4.72
N ILE A 85 -9.45 13.97 5.33
CA ILE A 85 -8.53 12.84 5.46
C ILE A 85 -9.20 11.78 6.33
N PRO A 86 -9.50 10.58 5.80
CA PRO A 86 -10.12 9.52 6.57
C PRO A 86 -9.14 9.01 7.64
N LYS A 87 -9.69 8.39 8.69
CA LYS A 87 -8.90 7.58 9.59
C LYS A 87 -8.35 6.35 8.84
N ILE A 88 -7.10 6.00 9.10
CA ILE A 88 -6.52 4.72 8.67
C ILE A 88 -6.86 3.67 9.74
N ASP A 89 -7.50 2.58 9.33
CA ASP A 89 -7.88 1.48 10.21
C ASP A 89 -6.82 0.37 10.22
N VAL A 90 -6.13 0.17 9.10
CA VAL A 90 -5.14 -0.89 8.92
C VAL A 90 -3.91 -0.35 8.20
N VAL A 91 -2.73 -0.76 8.66
CA VAL A 91 -1.46 -0.61 7.94
C VAL A 91 -0.99 -2.00 7.53
N ILE A 92 -0.68 -2.16 6.25
CA ILE A 92 -0.14 -3.40 5.69
C ILE A 92 1.19 -3.11 5.02
N GLY A 93 2.03 -4.13 4.85
CA GLY A 93 3.24 -4.00 4.05
C GLY A 93 4.14 -5.21 4.06
N GLY A 94 4.92 -5.36 2.99
CA GLY A 94 5.90 -6.42 2.82
C GLY A 94 7.31 -5.83 2.73
N SER A 95 7.90 -5.48 3.87
CA SER A 95 9.23 -4.87 3.87
C SER A 95 10.29 -5.81 3.27
N PRO A 96 11.31 -5.28 2.59
CA PRO A 96 12.44 -6.07 2.10
C PRO A 96 13.05 -6.92 3.23
N CYS A 97 13.31 -8.21 2.96
CA CYS A 97 13.84 -9.16 3.95
C CYS A 97 15.25 -9.67 3.62
N GLN A 98 15.94 -9.04 2.66
CA GLN A 98 17.22 -9.51 2.11
C GLN A 98 18.32 -9.66 3.18
N GLY A 99 18.34 -8.79 4.19
CA GLY A 99 19.30 -8.85 5.29
C GLY A 99 19.11 -10.04 6.23
N PHE A 100 17.89 -10.59 6.31
CA PHE A 100 17.51 -11.61 7.30
C PHE A 100 17.14 -12.97 6.69
N SER A 101 16.84 -13.02 5.39
CA SER A 101 16.33 -14.23 4.73
C SER A 101 17.35 -15.37 4.72
N LEU A 102 16.91 -16.57 5.12
CA LEU A 102 17.71 -17.80 5.04
C LEU A 102 18.07 -18.19 3.59
N ARG A 103 17.28 -17.73 2.60
CA ARG A 103 17.51 -17.96 1.17
C ARG A 103 18.20 -16.79 0.47
N GLY A 104 18.50 -15.70 1.18
CA GLY A 104 19.18 -14.51 0.66
C GLY A 104 20.67 -14.49 1.02
N ARG A 105 21.33 -13.36 0.71
CA ARG A 105 22.77 -13.17 0.99
C ARG A 105 23.09 -12.95 2.47
N ARG A 106 22.07 -12.78 3.33
CA ARG A 106 22.20 -12.48 4.78
C ARG A 106 23.16 -11.32 5.04
N GLU A 107 22.93 -10.22 4.34
CA GLU A 107 23.72 -9.00 4.52
C GLU A 107 23.15 -8.20 5.70
N ILE A 108 23.76 -8.34 6.89
CA ILE A 108 23.32 -7.63 8.11
C ILE A 108 23.36 -6.10 7.93
N ASN A 109 24.26 -5.61 7.09
CA ASN A 109 24.43 -4.18 6.79
C ASN A 109 23.67 -3.74 5.53
N ASP A 110 22.67 -4.50 5.10
CA ASP A 110 21.85 -4.14 3.95
C ASP A 110 21.18 -2.76 4.21
N PRO A 111 21.31 -1.77 3.32
CA PRO A 111 20.73 -0.43 3.50
C PRO A 111 19.20 -0.40 3.51
N ARG A 112 18.55 -1.56 3.29
CA ARG A 112 17.10 -1.78 3.36
C ARG A 112 16.63 -2.31 4.72
N ASN A 113 17.54 -2.61 5.65
CA ASN A 113 17.22 -2.96 7.03
C ASN A 113 16.76 -1.74 7.85
#